data_AF-A0A2E1XA44-F1
#
_entry.id   AF-A0A2E1XA44-F1
#
_cell.length_a   1.000
_cell.length_b   1.000
_cell.length_c   1.000
_cell.angle_alpha   90.00
_cell.angle_beta   90.00
_cell.angle_gamma   90.00
#
_symmetry.space_group_name_H-M   'P 1'
#
loop_
_entity.id
_entity.type
_entity.pdbx_description
1 polymer ?
#
loop_
_entity_poly.entity_id
_entity_poly.type
_entity_poly.pdbx_seq_one_letter_code
_entity_poly.pdbx_strand_id
1 'polypeptide(L)'
;MSPHGASNQAHTHPGALWSAVYYVDDGGDSDASLVLMDPNYPLNRMYAPDLRFVGKDGETFPTQQMFAPTPGRLVIFPSWLSHSVRPSKGPRERISIAMNVTTVPARRGPR
;
A
#
# COMPACT_ATOMS: atom_id res chain seq x y z
N MET A 1 10.82 -8.88 -8.21
CA MET A 1 11.53 -9.65 -7.16
C MET A 1 12.20 -8.65 -6.23
N SER A 2 12.29 -8.96 -4.94
CA SER A 2 12.90 -8.09 -3.93
C SER A 2 13.92 -8.89 -3.12
N PRO A 3 15.23 -8.69 -3.35
CA PRO A 3 16.27 -9.36 -2.58
C PRO A 3 16.33 -8.83 -1.14
N HIS A 4 17.16 -9.47 -0.31
CA HIS A 4 17.39 -9.03 1.07
C HIS A 4 17.86 -7.55 1.10
N GLY A 5 17.28 -6.77 2.01
CA GLY A 5 17.46 -5.33 2.16
C GLY A 5 16.60 -4.47 1.22
N ALA A 6 16.02 -5.03 0.16
CA ALA A 6 15.26 -4.24 -0.81
C ALA A 6 13.98 -3.67 -0.22
N SER A 7 13.74 -2.38 -0.47
CA SER A 7 12.59 -1.61 0.00
C SER A 7 12.11 -0.66 -1.10
N ASN A 8 10.90 -0.13 -0.96
CA ASN A 8 10.44 0.98 -1.79
C ASN A 8 10.13 2.17 -0.89
N GLN A 9 10.66 3.34 -1.26
CA GLN A 9 10.37 4.59 -0.57
C GLN A 9 8.90 4.98 -0.72
N ALA A 10 8.42 5.92 0.11
CA ALA A 10 7.06 6.42 0.00
C ALA A 10 6.82 7.11 -1.36
N HIS A 11 5.78 6.69 -2.09
CA HIS A 11 5.40 7.26 -3.37
C HIS A 11 3.90 7.03 -3.69
N THR A 12 3.44 7.60 -4.80
CA THR A 12 2.10 7.42 -5.37
C THR A 12 2.22 7.04 -6.84
N HIS A 13 1.13 6.63 -7.48
CA HIS A 13 1.10 6.22 -8.89
C HIS A 13 0.22 7.17 -9.73
N PRO A 14 0.76 8.30 -10.23
CA PRO A 14 0.01 9.23 -11.06
C PRO A 14 -0.55 8.59 -12.34
N GLY A 15 -1.75 9.00 -12.75
CA GLY A 15 -2.40 8.51 -13.99
C GLY A 15 -3.11 7.15 -13.88
N ALA A 16 -3.08 6.53 -12.70
CA ALA A 16 -3.86 5.33 -12.39
C ALA A 16 -5.00 5.66 -11.41
N LEU A 17 -6.07 4.85 -11.45
CA LEU A 17 -7.19 4.94 -10.51
C LEU A 17 -6.93 4.07 -9.29
N TRP A 18 -6.57 2.80 -9.53
CA TRP A 18 -6.23 1.83 -8.50
C TRP A 18 -4.85 1.25 -8.75
N SER A 19 -4.11 1.06 -7.66
CA SER A 19 -2.88 0.28 -7.64
C SER A 19 -3.16 -1.04 -6.93
N ALA A 20 -2.45 -2.08 -7.34
CA ALA A 20 -2.58 -3.39 -6.71
C ALA A 20 -1.23 -4.10 -6.60
N VAL A 21 -1.11 -4.95 -5.58
CA VAL A 21 0.02 -5.86 -5.41
C VAL A 21 -0.49 -7.25 -5.09
N TYR A 22 -0.01 -8.24 -5.85
CA TYR A 22 -0.22 -9.66 -5.59
C TYR A 22 1.07 -10.28 -5.09
N TYR A 23 1.03 -11.01 -3.98
CA TYR A 23 2.19 -11.69 -3.42
C TYR A 23 2.24 -13.13 -3.88
N VAL A 24 3.30 -13.47 -4.62
CA VAL A 24 3.59 -14.84 -5.07
C VAL A 24 4.35 -15.59 -3.98
N ASP A 25 5.34 -14.94 -3.38
CA ASP A 25 6.18 -15.49 -2.31
C ASP A 25 6.55 -14.37 -1.34
N ASP A 26 6.49 -14.64 -0.05
CA ASP A 26 6.86 -13.67 1.00
C ASP A 26 8.36 -13.67 1.32
N GLY A 27 9.14 -14.58 0.73
CA GLY A 27 10.57 -14.72 0.98
C GLY A 27 10.89 -15.22 2.40
N GLY A 28 9.89 -15.67 3.17
CA GLY A 28 10.03 -16.03 4.57
C GLY A 28 10.08 -14.83 5.54
N ASP A 29 9.58 -13.67 5.12
CA ASP A 29 9.54 -12.46 5.97
C ASP A 29 8.19 -11.74 5.89
N SER A 30 7.38 -11.89 6.93
CA SER A 30 6.09 -11.22 7.09
C SER A 30 6.20 -9.73 7.44
N ASP A 31 7.37 -9.24 7.86
CA ASP A 31 7.57 -7.86 8.29
C ASP A 31 7.89 -6.92 7.11
N ALA A 32 8.18 -7.50 5.93
CA ALA A 32 8.41 -6.80 4.66
C ALA A 32 7.11 -6.26 4.03
N SER A 33 6.26 -5.65 4.87
CA SER A 33 4.89 -5.22 4.60
C SER A 33 4.81 -4.07 3.59
N LEU A 34 3.71 -4.08 2.83
CA LEU A 34 3.17 -2.87 2.20
C LEU A 34 2.65 -1.95 3.30
N VAL A 35 3.00 -0.67 3.23
CA VAL A 35 2.55 0.35 4.19
C VAL A 35 1.72 1.38 3.42
N LEU A 36 0.44 1.52 3.76
CA LEU A 36 -0.44 2.57 3.26
C LEU A 36 -0.52 3.69 4.30
N MET A 37 -0.24 4.92 3.89
CA MET A 37 -0.24 6.09 4.78
C MET A 37 -1.60 6.78 4.77
N ASP A 38 -2.11 7.16 5.93
CA ASP A 38 -3.27 8.04 6.04
C ASP A 38 -2.97 9.37 5.31
N PRO A 39 -3.78 9.76 4.30
CA PRO A 39 -3.55 10.97 3.53
C PRO A 39 -3.65 12.25 4.39
N ASN A 40 -4.38 12.20 5.50
CA ASN A 40 -4.54 13.32 6.42
C ASN A 40 -3.43 13.38 7.47
N TYR A 41 -2.54 12.38 7.52
CA TYR A 41 -1.54 12.24 8.58
C TYR A 41 -0.68 13.49 8.83
N PRO A 42 -0.13 14.18 7.81
CA PRO A 42 0.69 15.37 8.05
C PRO A 42 -0.10 16.48 8.75
N LEU A 43 -1.33 16.73 8.30
CA LEU A 43 -2.22 17.74 8.88
C LEU A 43 -2.57 17.39 10.32
N ASN A 44 -3.03 16.16 10.57
CA ASN A 44 -3.39 15.69 11.90
C ASN A 44 -2.19 15.81 12.85
N ARG A 45 -1.00 15.36 12.43
CA ARG A 45 0.19 15.39 13.31
C ARG A 45 0.66 16.81 13.65
N MET A 46 0.55 17.76 12.73
CA MET A 46 1.10 19.11 12.93
C MET A 46 0.15 20.06 13.64
N TYR A 47 -1.16 19.95 13.37
CA TYR A 47 -2.15 20.91 13.86
C TYR A 47 -2.98 20.38 15.03
N ALA A 48 -3.36 19.11 15.00
CA ALA A 48 -4.26 18.51 15.99
C ALA A 48 -3.92 17.01 16.19
N PRO A 49 -2.82 16.69 16.89
CA PRO A 49 -2.31 15.31 16.99
C PRO A 49 -3.31 14.34 17.66
N ASP A 50 -4.21 14.89 18.48
CA ASP A 50 -5.28 14.17 19.16
C ASP A 50 -6.54 13.97 18.29
N LEU A 51 -6.64 14.66 17.14
CA LEU A 51 -7.73 14.47 16.20
C LEU A 51 -7.51 13.18 15.40
N ARG A 52 -7.99 12.08 15.95
CA ARG A 52 -7.93 10.75 15.32
C ARG A 52 -9.31 10.12 15.31
N PHE A 53 -9.56 9.31 14.29
CA PHE A 53 -10.69 8.40 14.33
C PHE A 53 -10.47 7.40 15.48
N VAL A 54 -11.53 7.15 16.25
CA VAL A 54 -11.55 6.19 17.34
C VAL A 54 -12.49 5.05 16.95
N GLY A 55 -12.00 3.82 17.09
CA GLY A 55 -12.74 2.60 16.85
C GLY A 55 -13.80 2.35 17.93
N LYS A 56 -14.64 1.33 17.71
CA LYS A 56 -15.66 0.92 18.69
C LYS A 56 -15.04 0.34 19.97
N ASP A 57 -13.81 -0.11 19.89
CA ASP A 57 -12.96 -0.59 20.98
C ASP A 57 -12.31 0.54 21.79
N GLY A 58 -12.49 1.80 21.38
CA GLY A 58 -11.87 2.95 22.03
C GLY A 58 -10.44 3.23 21.55
N GLU A 59 -9.91 2.42 20.63
CA GLU A 59 -8.55 2.57 20.12
C GLU A 59 -8.50 3.57 18.95
N THR A 60 -7.42 4.35 18.87
CA THR A 60 -7.24 5.26 17.73
C THR A 60 -6.83 4.47 16.49
N PHE A 61 -7.40 4.80 15.34
CA PHE A 61 -6.96 4.23 14.07
C PHE A 61 -5.49 4.61 13.81
N PRO A 62 -4.64 3.67 13.38
CA PRO A 62 -3.25 3.96 13.12
C PRO A 62 -3.13 4.77 11.82
N THR A 63 -2.12 5.64 11.79
CA THR A 63 -1.84 6.53 10.65
C THR A 63 -1.13 5.81 9.51
N GLN A 64 -0.76 4.55 9.73
CA GLN A 64 -0.19 3.64 8.75
C GLN A 64 -0.91 2.29 8.86
N GLN A 65 -1.43 1.81 7.74
CA GLN A 65 -1.98 0.46 7.62
C GLN A 65 -0.94 -0.44 6.99
N MET A 66 -0.61 -1.54 7.65
CA MET A 66 0.43 -2.47 7.20
C MET A 66 -0.21 -3.77 6.73
N PHE A 67 0.18 -4.22 5.55
CA PHE A 67 -0.24 -5.49 4.98
C PHE A 67 0.99 -6.38 4.81
N ALA A 68 1.06 -7.43 5.63
CA ALA A 68 2.10 -8.44 5.50
C ALA A 68 2.04 -9.10 4.10
N PRO A 69 3.20 -9.35 3.47
CA PRO A 69 3.25 -10.19 2.27
C PRO A 69 2.79 -11.59 2.68
N THR A 70 1.73 -12.07 2.04
CA THR A 70 1.22 -13.42 2.29
C THR A 70 0.97 -14.05 0.93
N PRO A 71 1.58 -15.21 0.61
CA PRO A 71 1.38 -15.86 -0.68
C PRO A 71 -0.12 -16.01 -1.01
N GLY A 72 -0.50 -15.59 -2.21
CA GLY A 72 -1.90 -15.58 -2.66
C GLY A 72 -2.70 -14.32 -2.28
N ARG A 73 -2.17 -13.41 -1.46
CA ARG A 73 -2.86 -12.16 -1.11
C ARG A 73 -2.76 -11.14 -2.24
N LEU A 74 -3.92 -10.61 -2.63
CA LEU A 74 -4.07 -9.42 -3.48
C LEU A 74 -4.53 -8.25 -2.61
N VAL A 75 -3.77 -7.14 -2.65
CA VAL A 75 -4.17 -5.87 -2.02
C VAL A 75 -4.42 -4.86 -3.13
N ILE A 76 -5.58 -4.21 -3.11
CA ILE A 76 -5.97 -3.15 -4.06
C ILE A 76 -6.24 -1.87 -3.26
N PHE A 77 -5.70 -0.74 -3.70
CA PHE A 77 -5.82 0.55 -3.01
C PHE A 77 -5.82 1.72 -4.00
N PRO A 78 -6.38 2.89 -3.64
CA PRO A 78 -6.43 4.03 -4.54
C PRO A 78 -5.01 4.49 -4.92
N SER A 79 -4.73 4.73 -6.20
CA SER A 79 -3.37 5.03 -6.68
C SER A 79 -2.78 6.34 -6.16
N TRP A 80 -3.64 7.27 -5.71
CA TRP A 80 -3.24 8.52 -5.07
C TRP A 80 -2.78 8.34 -3.62
N LEU A 81 -3.01 7.18 -3.01
CA LEU A 81 -2.63 6.91 -1.64
C LEU A 81 -1.12 6.68 -1.53
N SER A 82 -0.46 7.49 -0.70
CA SER A 82 0.98 7.35 -0.47
C SER A 82 1.28 6.01 0.19
N HIS A 83 2.21 5.26 -0.38
CA HIS A 83 2.58 3.95 0.12
C HIS A 83 4.08 3.67 -0.03
N SER A 84 4.58 2.77 0.81
CA SER A 84 5.96 2.30 0.80
C SER A 84 6.01 0.79 1.04
N VAL A 85 7.18 0.20 0.87
CA VAL A 85 7.40 -1.23 1.17
C VAL A 85 8.58 -1.34 2.11
N ARG A 86 8.38 -1.99 3.25
CA ARG A 86 9.45 -2.22 4.23
C ARG A 86 10.57 -3.10 3.64
N PRO A 87 11.82 -2.91 4.09
CA PRO A 87 12.95 -3.74 3.68
C PRO A 87 12.65 -5.22 3.88
N SER A 88 12.89 -6.02 2.84
CA SER A 88 12.86 -7.48 2.95
C SER A 88 14.04 -7.96 3.79
N LYS A 89 13.81 -8.79 4.79
CA LYS A 89 14.83 -9.42 5.64
C LYS A 89 14.79 -10.95 5.56
N GLY A 90 13.93 -11.48 4.68
CA GLY A 90 13.76 -12.92 4.50
C GLY A 90 15.03 -13.60 3.98
N PRO A 91 15.18 -14.91 4.24
CA PRO A 91 16.27 -15.71 3.70
C PRO A 91 16.16 -15.94 2.18
N ARG A 92 14.99 -15.69 1.59
CA ARG A 92 14.71 -15.85 0.16
C ARG A 92 14.20 -14.53 -0.42
N GLU A 93 14.13 -14.44 -1.73
CA GLU A 93 13.53 -13.28 -2.39
C GLU A 93 12.02 -13.23 -2.18
N ARG A 94 11.51 -12.04 -1.84
CA ARG A 94 10.07 -11.77 -1.89
C ARG A 94 9.67 -11.53 -3.35
N ILE A 95 8.63 -12.21 -3.80
CA ILE A 95 8.13 -12.11 -5.18
C ILE A 95 6.73 -11.55 -5.15
N SER A 96 6.54 -10.40 -5.81
CA SER A 96 5.24 -9.76 -5.99
C SER A 96 5.05 -9.23 -7.41
N ILE A 97 3.78 -9.09 -7.80
CA ILE A 97 3.34 -8.51 -9.06
C ILE A 97 2.61 -7.21 -8.73
N ALA A 98 3.16 -6.07 -9.16
CA ALA A 98 2.54 -4.76 -9.02
C ALA A 98 1.74 -4.41 -10.29
N MET A 99 0.58 -3.79 -10.12
CA MET A 99 -0.36 -3.47 -11.19
C MET A 99 -0.93 -2.07 -11.01
N ASN A 100 -1.19 -1.40 -12.14
CA ASN A 100 -1.96 -0.16 -12.20
C ASN A 100 -3.22 -0.41 -13.03
N VAL A 101 -4.36 0.00 -12.49
CA VAL A 101 -5.66 -0.08 -13.14
C VAL A 101 -6.15 1.33 -13.39
N THR A 102 -6.46 1.61 -14.66
CA THR A 102 -7.00 2.89 -15.10
C THR A 102 -8.25 2.65 -15.95
N THR A 103 -9.01 3.72 -16.19
CA THR A 103 -10.19 3.68 -17.05
C THR A 103 -9.80 4.10 -18.46
N VAL A 104 -10.27 3.37 -19.46
CA VAL A 104 -10.29 3.87 -20.83
C VAL A 104 -11.61 4.60 -21.08
N PRO A 105 -11.62 5.76 -21.74
CA PRO A 105 -12.86 6.41 -22.13
C PRO A 105 -13.74 5.43 -22.92
N ALA A 106 -15.02 5.34 -22.57
CA ALA A 106 -15.96 4.56 -23.34
C ALA A 106 -15.96 5.11 -24.78
N ARG A 107 -15.70 4.24 -25.76
CA ARG A 107 -15.87 4.60 -27.17
C ARG A 107 -17.34 4.96 -27.36
N ARG A 108 -17.65 6.25 -27.50
CA ARG A 108 -18.98 6.67 -27.97
C ARG A 108 -19.10 6.16 -29.40
N GLY A 109 -20.01 5.21 -29.63
CA GLY A 109 -20.44 4.87 -30.98
C GLY A 109 -21.01 6.11 -31.68
N PRO A 110 -21.08 6.11 -33.02
CA PRO A 110 -21.69 7.22 -33.74
C PRO A 110 -23.13 7.43 -33.24
N ARG A 111 -23.46 8.68 -32.94
CA ARG A 111 -24.83 9.10 -32.60
C ARG A 111 -25.74 9.01 -33.81
#